data_AF-A0A9Q3UTG9-F1
#
_entry.id   AF-A0A9Q3UTG9-F1
#
_cell.length_a   1.000
_cell.length_b   1.000
_cell.length_c   1.000
_cell.angle_alpha   90.00
_cell.angle_beta   90.00
_cell.angle_gamma   90.00
#
_symmetry.space_group_name_H-M   'P 1'
#
loop_
_entity.id
_entity.type
_entity.pdbx_description
1 polymer ?
#
loop_
_entity_poly.entity_id
_entity_poly.type
_entity_poly.pdbx_seq_one_letter_code
_entity_poly.pdbx_strand_id
1 'polypeptide(L)'
;MENQLRNITSCDECNSDYYTDISQMTNLCPECSYILYGYQNCKHDFENGRCRKCFWNGNMSNYIQNLKDKNLNKSKKILSIIDFFQTKYGTTNILIIDHWDSDKEAIGLTEKSKQFLAYISTISDRDNDYFLALENPSVDNELVHSPIGEFYNLSLSELEDKLIKHLKLAH
;
A
#
# COMPACT_ATOMS: atom_id res chain seq x y z
N MET A 1 8.37 -31.79 17.38
CA MET A 1 7.85 -31.70 16.00
C MET A 1 8.86 -30.91 15.19
N GLU A 2 9.20 -31.44 14.01
CA GLU A 2 10.44 -31.24 13.28
C GLU A 2 10.72 -29.78 12.89
N ASN A 3 11.94 -29.33 13.17
CA ASN A 3 12.48 -28.10 12.61
C ASN A 3 12.92 -28.41 11.16
N GLN A 4 11.96 -28.43 10.23
CA GLN A 4 12.24 -28.59 8.80
C GLN A 4 13.04 -27.37 8.33
N LEU A 5 14.33 -27.54 8.04
CA LEU A 5 15.10 -26.55 7.28
C LEU A 5 14.47 -26.43 5.89
N ARG A 6 13.82 -25.30 5.64
CA ARG A 6 13.29 -24.94 4.31
C ARG A 6 14.36 -24.19 3.54
N ASN A 7 14.44 -24.46 2.24
CA ASN A 7 15.35 -23.72 1.37
C ASN A 7 14.81 -22.30 1.13
N ILE A 8 15.71 -21.32 1.22
CA ILE A 8 15.41 -19.90 1.00
C ILE A 8 16.13 -19.46 -0.26
N THR A 9 15.44 -18.71 -1.11
CA THR A 9 16.03 -18.02 -2.26
C THR A 9 15.48 -16.60 -2.35
N SER A 10 16.13 -15.73 -3.13
CA SER A 10 15.69 -14.36 -3.38
C SER A 10 14.86 -14.28 -4.66
N CYS A 11 13.82 -13.44 -4.65
CA CYS A 11 12.93 -13.21 -5.78
C CYS A 11 13.61 -12.32 -6.83
N ASP A 12 13.64 -12.75 -8.10
CA ASP A 12 14.25 -12.00 -9.20
C ASP A 12 13.55 -10.64 -9.46
N GLU A 13 12.27 -10.51 -9.06
CA GLU A 13 11.48 -9.30 -9.28
C GLU A 13 11.61 -8.29 -8.12
N CYS A 14 11.39 -8.72 -6.88
CA CYS A 14 11.31 -7.82 -5.72
C CYS A 14 12.47 -7.93 -4.73
N ASN A 15 13.44 -8.81 -4.99
CA ASN A 15 14.58 -9.11 -4.12
C ASN A 15 14.22 -9.54 -2.69
N SER A 16 12.95 -9.85 -2.40
CA SER A 16 12.58 -10.48 -1.13
C SER A 16 12.99 -11.95 -1.13
N ASP A 17 13.48 -12.42 0.00
CA ASP A 17 13.63 -13.86 0.20
C ASP A 17 12.27 -14.52 0.39
N TYR A 18 12.19 -15.80 0.05
CA TYR A 18 11.01 -16.63 0.24
C TYR A 18 11.39 -18.12 0.33
N TYR A 19 10.50 -18.95 0.88
CA TYR A 19 10.66 -20.40 0.89
C TYR A 19 10.36 -21.01 -0.48
N THR A 20 11.31 -21.73 -1.06
CA THR A 20 11.23 -22.24 -2.45
C THR A 20 10.10 -23.23 -2.67
N ASP A 21 9.69 -23.95 -1.62
CA ASP A 21 8.64 -24.97 -1.66
C ASP A 21 7.21 -24.39 -1.56
N ILE A 22 7.06 -23.08 -1.36
CA ILE A 22 5.76 -22.40 -1.34
C ILE A 22 5.41 -21.76 -2.69
N SER A 23 6.41 -21.30 -3.43
CA SER A 23 6.14 -20.67 -4.73
C SER A 23 5.94 -21.72 -5.82
N GLN A 24 5.01 -21.46 -6.74
CA GLN A 24 4.85 -22.27 -7.95
C GLN A 24 5.91 -21.93 -9.02
N MET A 25 6.72 -20.90 -8.78
CA MET A 25 7.81 -20.48 -9.65
C MET A 25 9.13 -20.44 -8.89
N THR A 26 10.16 -21.07 -9.46
CA THR A 26 11.48 -21.26 -8.81
C THR A 26 12.23 -19.96 -8.52
N ASN A 27 11.91 -18.87 -9.23
CA ASN A 27 12.63 -17.61 -9.18
C ASN A 27 11.79 -16.42 -8.68
N LEU A 28 10.49 -16.63 -8.45
CA LEU A 28 9.60 -15.57 -8.00
C LEU A 28 8.95 -15.96 -6.67
N CYS A 29 8.87 -15.00 -5.75
CA CYS A 29 8.12 -15.22 -4.53
C CYS A 29 6.61 -15.38 -4.84
N PRO A 30 5.83 -15.99 -3.93
CA PRO A 30 4.39 -16.21 -4.14
C PRO A 30 3.60 -14.93 -4.48
N GLU A 31 4.01 -13.79 -3.93
CA GLU A 31 3.37 -12.50 -4.19
C GLU A 31 3.57 -12.04 -5.65
N CYS A 32 4.82 -12.03 -6.13
CA CYS A 32 5.13 -11.62 -7.50
C CYS A 32 4.57 -12.61 -8.52
N SER A 33 4.62 -13.92 -8.25
CA SER A 33 4.05 -14.93 -9.14
C SER A 33 2.53 -14.81 -9.27
N TYR A 34 1.84 -14.45 -8.17
CA TYR A 34 0.40 -14.19 -8.21
C TYR A 34 0.07 -12.95 -9.05
N ILE A 35 0.77 -11.84 -8.82
CA ILE A 35 0.49 -10.58 -9.51
C ILE A 35 0.81 -10.67 -11.01
N LEU A 36 1.92 -11.31 -11.38
CA LEU A 36 2.37 -11.40 -12.77
C LEU A 36 1.63 -12.46 -13.59
N TYR A 37 1.28 -13.59 -12.97
CA TYR A 37 0.83 -14.79 -13.69
C TYR A 37 -0.44 -15.43 -13.13
N GLY A 38 -1.00 -14.91 -12.03
CA GLY A 38 -2.24 -15.42 -11.45
C GLY A 38 -2.10 -16.72 -10.64
N TYR A 39 -0.87 -17.13 -10.28
CA TYR A 39 -0.64 -18.29 -9.43
C TYR A 39 -1.21 -18.13 -8.01
N GLN A 40 -1.42 -19.23 -7.30
CA GLN A 40 -1.95 -19.15 -5.93
C GLN A 40 -1.04 -18.32 -5.01
N ASN A 41 -1.60 -17.28 -4.40
CA ASN A 41 -0.86 -16.46 -3.44
C ASN A 41 -0.89 -17.06 -2.01
N CYS A 42 0.11 -16.69 -1.22
CA CYS A 42 0.14 -16.95 0.21
C CYS A 42 -0.86 -16.04 0.95
N LYS A 43 -1.64 -16.62 1.87
CA LYS A 43 -2.40 -15.87 2.88
C LYS A 43 -1.43 -15.41 3.97
N HIS A 44 -0.80 -14.26 3.74
CA HIS A 44 0.31 -13.78 4.56
C HIS A 44 -0.04 -13.65 6.03
N ASP A 45 0.92 -14.00 6.88
CA ASP A 45 0.85 -13.94 8.34
C ASP A 45 2.23 -13.48 8.84
N PHE A 46 2.34 -12.21 9.20
CA PHE A 46 3.62 -11.55 9.46
C PHE A 46 4.06 -11.65 10.92
N GLU A 47 5.32 -12.03 11.13
CA GLU A 47 6.01 -12.03 12.42
C GLU A 47 7.45 -11.55 12.20
N ASN A 48 7.93 -10.60 13.00
CA ASN A 48 9.27 -10.01 12.88
C ASN A 48 9.61 -9.50 11.47
N GLY A 49 8.64 -8.89 10.78
CA GLY A 49 8.84 -8.29 9.46
C GLY A 49 8.88 -9.28 8.28
N ARG A 50 8.61 -10.57 8.51
CA ARG A 50 8.51 -11.58 7.45
C ARG A 50 7.27 -12.44 7.63
N CYS A 51 6.71 -12.91 6.53
CA CYS A 51 5.61 -13.85 6.54
C CYS A 51 6.08 -15.21 7.06
N ARG A 52 5.47 -15.73 8.12
CA ARG A 52 5.82 -17.03 8.74
C ARG A 52 5.67 -18.20 7.76
N LYS A 53 4.76 -18.06 6.79
CA LYS A 53 4.39 -19.13 5.85
C LYS A 53 5.26 -19.18 4.61
N CYS A 54 5.61 -18.03 4.04
CA CYS A 54 6.34 -17.93 2.76
C CYS A 54 7.67 -17.19 2.86
N PHE A 55 8.03 -16.64 4.03
CA PHE A 55 9.25 -15.86 4.31
C PHE A 55 9.40 -14.52 3.58
N TRP A 56 8.38 -14.13 2.80
CA TRP A 56 8.30 -12.82 2.15
C TRP A 56 8.34 -11.69 3.16
N ASN A 57 9.13 -10.65 2.90
CA ASN A 57 9.31 -9.50 3.80
C ASN A 57 8.36 -8.33 3.51
N GLY A 58 7.42 -8.50 2.57
CA GLY A 58 6.52 -7.42 2.15
C GLY A 58 7.08 -6.53 1.03
N ASN A 59 8.32 -6.74 0.58
CA ASN A 59 8.90 -5.94 -0.50
C ASN A 59 8.22 -6.23 -1.84
N MET A 60 8.03 -5.16 -2.60
CA MET A 60 7.59 -5.18 -3.99
C MET A 60 8.51 -4.27 -4.81
N SER A 61 8.72 -4.64 -6.08
CA SER A 61 9.35 -3.73 -7.03
C SER A 61 8.37 -2.61 -7.41
N ASN A 62 8.90 -1.53 -7.99
CA ASN A 62 8.06 -0.47 -8.55
C ASN A 62 7.10 -1.00 -9.62
N TYR A 63 7.54 -1.98 -10.42
CA TYR A 63 6.72 -2.57 -11.47
C TYR A 63 5.53 -3.33 -10.89
N ILE A 64 5.76 -4.18 -9.89
CA ILE A 64 4.71 -4.94 -9.20
C ILE A 64 3.73 -4.02 -8.48
N GLN A 65 4.24 -2.98 -7.81
CA GLN A 65 3.39 -1.98 -7.17
C GLN A 65 2.47 -1.30 -8.19
N ASN A 66 3.03 -0.83 -9.31
CA ASN A 66 2.25 -0.17 -10.37
C ASN A 66 1.18 -1.09 -10.99
N LEU A 67 1.45 -2.39 -11.14
CA LEU A 67 0.46 -3.34 -11.63
C LEU A 67 -0.70 -3.53 -10.66
N LYS A 68 -0.42 -3.59 -9.35
CA LYS A 68 -1.47 -3.64 -8.33
C LYS A 68 -2.32 -2.37 -8.35
N ASP A 69 -1.66 -1.22 -8.40
CA ASP A 69 -2.33 0.07 -8.35
C ASP A 69 -3.22 0.30 -9.58
N LYS A 70 -2.80 -0.17 -10.77
CA LYS A 70 -3.62 -0.13 -11.99
C LYS A 70 -4.85 -1.02 -11.96
N ASN A 71 -4.85 -2.06 -11.14
CA ASN A 71 -5.98 -2.99 -11.01
C ASN A 71 -6.97 -2.58 -9.90
N LEU A 72 -6.78 -1.40 -9.28
CA LEU A 72 -7.70 -0.87 -8.29
C LEU A 72 -9.08 -0.61 -8.89
N ASN A 73 -10.11 -1.16 -8.25
CA ASN A 73 -11.51 -0.91 -8.58
C ASN A 73 -11.97 0.43 -7.96
N LYS A 74 -11.39 1.55 -8.38
CA LYS A 74 -11.71 2.89 -7.89
C LYS A 74 -12.24 3.79 -9.00
N SER A 75 -12.84 4.90 -8.62
CA SER A 75 -13.33 5.90 -9.56
C SER A 75 -12.17 6.56 -10.31
N LYS A 76 -12.44 7.08 -11.52
CA LYS A 76 -11.41 7.75 -12.32
C LYS A 76 -10.77 8.92 -11.57
N LYS A 77 -11.54 9.59 -10.71
CA LYS A 77 -11.08 10.72 -9.91
C LYS A 77 -10.07 10.25 -8.85
N ILE A 78 -10.40 9.22 -8.06
CA ILE A 78 -9.46 8.59 -7.13
C ILE A 78 -8.19 8.09 -7.84
N LEU A 79 -8.34 7.40 -8.97
CA LEU A 79 -7.18 6.93 -9.75
C LEU A 79 -6.29 8.08 -10.24
N SER A 80 -6.88 9.21 -10.66
CA SER A 80 -6.12 10.38 -11.10
C SER A 80 -5.36 11.06 -9.95
N ILE A 81 -5.91 11.05 -8.74
CA ILE A 81 -5.24 11.58 -7.54
C ILE A 81 -4.05 10.70 -7.18
N ILE A 82 -4.24 9.38 -7.19
CA ILE A 82 -3.17 8.41 -6.94
C ILE A 82 -2.04 8.63 -7.95
N ASP A 83 -2.38 8.68 -9.24
CA ASP A 83 -1.40 8.89 -10.32
C ASP A 83 -0.66 10.23 -10.16
N PHE A 84 -1.37 11.31 -9.83
CA PHE A 84 -0.78 12.62 -9.55
C PHE A 84 0.26 12.55 -8.43
N PHE A 85 -0.12 11.99 -7.29
CA PHE A 85 0.76 11.91 -6.12
C PHE A 85 1.94 10.96 -6.34
N GLN A 86 1.70 9.78 -6.89
CA GLN A 86 2.76 8.80 -7.15
C GLN A 86 3.73 9.26 -8.24
N THR A 87 3.25 9.97 -9.27
CA THR A 87 4.10 10.56 -10.32
C THR A 87 4.99 11.65 -9.73
N LYS A 88 4.45 12.50 -8.85
CA LYS A 88 5.18 13.64 -8.30
C LYS A 88 6.13 13.26 -7.15
N TYR A 89 5.73 12.36 -6.26
CA TYR A 89 6.47 12.03 -5.04
C TYR A 89 7.09 10.63 -5.04
N GLY A 90 6.77 9.80 -6.03
CA GLY A 90 7.30 8.45 -6.20
C GLY A 90 6.43 7.38 -5.53
N THR A 91 6.22 6.28 -6.27
CA THR A 91 5.39 5.12 -5.87
C THR A 91 5.91 4.36 -4.65
N THR A 92 7.16 4.59 -4.26
CA THR A 92 7.76 4.00 -3.04
C THR A 92 7.65 4.89 -1.81
N ASN A 93 7.30 6.16 -2.00
CA ASN A 93 7.12 7.13 -0.93
C ASN A 93 5.64 7.35 -0.60
N ILE A 94 4.76 7.15 -1.58
CA ILE A 94 3.31 7.15 -1.40
C ILE A 94 2.76 5.77 -1.73
N LEU A 95 2.42 5.04 -0.67
CA LEU A 95 1.88 3.69 -0.73
C LEU A 95 0.36 3.74 -0.58
N ILE A 96 -0.33 2.88 -1.31
CA ILE A 96 -1.77 2.74 -1.23
C ILE A 96 -2.11 1.75 -0.10
N ILE A 97 -3.02 2.16 0.79
CA ILE A 97 -3.61 1.30 1.80
C ILE A 97 -5.14 1.36 1.66
N ASP A 98 -5.65 0.48 0.79
CA ASP A 98 -7.08 0.40 0.53
C ASP A 98 -7.77 -0.51 1.55
N HIS A 99 -8.41 0.10 2.55
CA HIS A 99 -9.21 -0.62 3.54
C HIS A 99 -10.69 -0.79 3.12
N TRP A 100 -11.10 -0.19 1.99
CA TRP A 100 -12.49 -0.18 1.53
C TRP A 100 -12.57 -0.54 0.04
N ASP A 101 -12.31 -1.81 -0.27
CA ASP A 101 -12.36 -2.37 -1.63
C ASP A 101 -13.72 -2.20 -2.35
N SER A 102 -14.78 -2.03 -1.56
CA SER A 102 -16.15 -1.84 -2.03
C SER A 102 -16.51 -0.36 -2.28
N ASP A 103 -15.77 0.57 -1.69
CA ASP A 103 -15.97 2.01 -1.90
C ASP A 103 -15.05 2.50 -3.03
N LYS A 104 -15.64 2.92 -4.15
CA LYS A 104 -14.88 3.39 -5.31
C LYS A 104 -14.37 4.81 -5.15
N GLU A 105 -14.94 5.56 -4.20
CA GLU A 105 -14.71 6.99 -4.04
C GLU A 105 -13.82 7.33 -2.84
N ALA A 106 -13.24 6.32 -2.18
CA ALA A 106 -12.32 6.51 -1.07
C ALA A 106 -11.02 5.71 -1.27
N ILE A 107 -9.91 6.27 -0.82
CA ILE A 107 -8.61 5.59 -0.81
C ILE A 107 -7.78 6.02 0.39
N GLY A 108 -7.10 5.06 1.02
CA GLY A 108 -6.06 5.35 2.00
C GLY A 108 -4.69 5.45 1.34
N LEU A 109 -3.90 6.43 1.75
CA LEU A 109 -2.51 6.62 1.38
C LEU A 109 -1.65 6.67 2.64
N THR A 110 -0.42 6.19 2.54
CA THR A 110 0.56 6.22 3.63
C THR A 110 1.97 6.44 3.10
N GLU A 111 2.86 6.84 3.98
CA GLU A 111 4.29 6.95 3.69
C GLU A 111 5.00 5.60 3.88
N LYS A 112 6.26 5.51 3.43
CA LYS A 112 7.05 4.28 3.34
C LYS A 112 7.16 3.47 4.65
N SER A 113 7.24 4.13 5.80
CA SER A 113 7.30 3.52 7.14
C SER A 113 5.92 3.12 7.68
N LYS A 114 4.85 3.46 6.97
CA LYS A 114 3.44 3.15 7.26
C LYS A 114 2.96 3.65 8.62
N GLN A 115 3.55 4.74 9.12
CA GLN A 115 3.19 5.32 10.42
C GLN A 115 2.08 6.36 10.31
N PHE A 116 2.05 7.11 9.20
CA PHE A 116 1.09 8.19 8.98
C PHE A 116 0.10 7.76 7.91
N LEU A 117 -1.19 7.83 8.22
CA LEU A 117 -2.25 7.50 7.29
C LEU A 117 -3.04 8.73 6.90
N ALA A 118 -3.49 8.77 5.66
CA ALA A 118 -4.40 9.76 5.14
C ALA A 118 -5.46 9.07 4.28
N TYR A 119 -6.73 9.34 4.53
CA TYR A 119 -7.83 8.89 3.69
C TYR A 119 -8.36 10.04 2.87
N ILE A 120 -8.41 9.83 1.56
CA ILE A 120 -8.97 10.77 0.60
C ILE A 120 -10.29 10.18 0.13
N SER A 121 -11.35 10.98 0.13
CA SER A 121 -12.58 10.60 -0.56
C SER A 121 -13.16 11.72 -1.41
N THR A 122 -13.99 11.33 -2.37
CA THR A 122 -14.68 12.23 -3.29
C THR A 122 -16.18 12.08 -3.12
N ILE A 123 -16.85 13.15 -2.69
CA ILE A 123 -18.29 13.11 -2.38
C ILE A 123 -19.13 13.43 -3.63
N SER A 124 -18.53 14.07 -4.63
CA SER A 124 -19.22 14.42 -5.88
C SER A 124 -18.29 14.49 -7.10
N ASP A 125 -18.90 14.49 -8.29
CA ASP A 125 -18.24 14.76 -9.57
C ASP A 125 -17.80 16.24 -9.74
N ARG A 126 -18.00 17.08 -8.72
CA ARG A 126 -17.59 18.49 -8.78
C ARG A 126 -16.08 18.61 -8.60
N ASP A 127 -15.48 19.55 -9.30
CA ASP A 127 -14.09 19.93 -9.08
C ASP A 127 -13.92 20.54 -7.67
N ASN A 128 -12.76 20.29 -7.05
CA ASN A 128 -12.38 20.81 -5.73
C ASN A 128 -13.31 20.40 -4.56
N ASP A 129 -13.68 19.12 -4.54
CA ASP A 129 -14.55 18.54 -3.51
C ASP A 129 -13.90 17.28 -2.89
N TYR A 130 -12.63 17.43 -2.49
CA TYR A 130 -11.92 16.37 -1.79
C TYR A 130 -12.17 16.46 -0.29
N PHE A 131 -12.49 15.32 0.30
CA PHE A 131 -12.43 15.08 1.73
C PHE A 131 -11.09 14.43 2.08
N LEU A 132 -10.50 14.87 3.20
CA LEU A 132 -9.26 14.33 3.72
C LEU A 132 -9.40 14.08 5.22
N ALA A 133 -9.23 12.83 5.64
CA ALA A 133 -9.08 12.45 7.04
C ALA A 133 -7.62 12.04 7.30
N LEU A 134 -7.03 12.55 8.38
CA LEU A 134 -5.64 12.28 8.76
C LEU A 134 -5.59 11.45 10.02
N GLU A 135 -4.70 10.46 10.03
CA GLU A 135 -4.43 9.63 11.19
C GLU A 135 -2.93 9.56 11.51
N ASN A 136 -2.63 9.68 12.80
CA ASN A 136 -1.29 9.49 13.36
C ASN A 136 -1.11 8.06 13.87
N PRO A 137 0.13 7.60 14.05
CA PRO A 137 0.38 6.36 14.78
C PRO A 137 -0.12 6.52 16.22
N SER A 138 -0.81 5.52 16.75
CA SER A 138 -1.34 5.57 18.13
C SER A 138 -0.21 5.60 19.15
N VAL A 139 -0.43 6.30 20.26
CA VAL A 139 0.48 6.33 21.41
C VAL A 139 0.13 5.22 22.41
N ASP A 140 -1.10 4.72 22.36
CA ASP A 140 -1.62 3.66 23.24
C ASP A 140 -1.79 2.35 22.47
N ASN A 141 -1.36 1.23 23.08
CA ASN A 141 -1.31 -0.12 22.50
C ASN A 141 -2.68 -0.73 22.12
N GLU A 142 -3.79 -0.01 22.24
CA GLU A 142 -5.13 -0.50 21.92
C GLU A 142 -5.57 -0.21 20.48
N LEU A 143 -5.07 0.86 19.86
CA LEU A 143 -5.34 1.23 18.47
C LEU A 143 -4.04 1.31 17.69
N VAL A 144 -4.06 1.02 16.39
CA VAL A 144 -2.85 1.17 15.55
C VAL A 144 -2.66 2.64 15.15
N HIS A 145 -3.76 3.37 14.91
CA HIS A 145 -3.77 4.76 14.47
C HIS A 145 -4.84 5.57 15.21
N SER A 146 -4.69 6.90 15.24
CA SER A 146 -5.64 7.83 15.88
C SER A 146 -5.96 9.02 14.97
N PRO A 147 -7.24 9.40 14.81
CA PRO A 147 -7.64 10.52 13.96
C PRO A 147 -7.15 11.85 14.53
N ILE A 148 -6.59 12.70 13.67
CA ILE A 148 -6.04 14.01 14.08
C ILE A 148 -6.66 15.20 13.33
N GLY A 149 -7.41 14.96 12.26
CA GLY A 149 -8.12 16.03 11.58
C GLY A 149 -8.87 15.56 10.36
N GLU A 150 -10.00 16.24 10.11
CA GLU A 150 -10.84 16.05 8.94
C GLU A 150 -10.98 17.38 8.21
N PHE A 151 -10.93 17.33 6.89
CA PHE A 151 -10.99 18.50 6.02
C PHE A 151 -11.93 18.22 4.86
N TYR A 152 -12.70 19.23 4.47
CA TYR A 152 -13.76 19.12 3.47
C TYR A 152 -13.58 20.19 2.39
N ASN A 153 -14.16 19.96 1.21
CA ASN A 153 -14.17 20.89 0.08
C ASN A 153 -12.77 21.37 -0.33
N LEU A 154 -11.78 20.49 -0.28
CA LEU A 154 -10.41 20.85 -0.64
C LEU A 154 -10.25 20.90 -2.16
N SER A 155 -9.55 21.92 -2.64
CA SER A 155 -8.94 21.89 -3.97
C SER A 155 -7.77 20.88 -4.02
N LEU A 156 -7.34 20.52 -5.24
CA LEU A 156 -6.19 19.61 -5.39
C LEU A 156 -4.91 20.17 -4.74
N SER A 157 -4.68 21.48 -4.83
CA SER A 157 -3.50 22.12 -4.22
C SER A 157 -3.57 22.07 -2.69
N GLU A 158 -4.73 22.33 -2.10
CA GLU A 158 -4.89 22.29 -0.63
C GLU A 158 -4.83 20.86 -0.09
N LEU A 159 -5.38 19.90 -0.85
CA LEU A 159 -5.24 18.47 -0.57
C LEU A 159 -3.77 18.08 -0.57
N GLU A 160 -3.03 18.46 -1.61
CA GLU A 160 -1.60 18.20 -1.73
C GLU A 160 -0.80 18.76 -0.55
N ASP A 161 -0.94 20.06 -0.26
CA ASP A 161 -0.20 20.73 0.82
C ASP A 161 -0.42 20.07 2.19
N LYS A 162 -1.67 19.67 2.47
CA LYS A 162 -2.01 18.98 3.73
C LYS A 162 -1.45 17.56 3.77
N LEU A 163 -1.63 16.82 2.68
CA LEU A 163 -1.22 15.42 2.60
C LEU A 163 0.30 15.27 2.76
N ILE A 164 1.08 16.06 2.02
CA ILE A 164 2.55 15.92 2.00
C ILE A 164 3.15 16.30 3.35
N LYS A 165 2.55 17.30 4.02
CA LYS A 165 2.94 17.73 5.36
C LYS A 165 2.65 16.63 6.39
N HIS A 166 1.49 15.98 6.29
CA HIS A 166 1.11 14.90 7.19
C HIS A 166 1.96 13.66 7.00
N LEU A 167 2.13 13.23 5.75
CA LEU A 167 2.92 12.06 5.37
C LEU A 167 4.44 12.29 5.44
N LYS A 168 4.88 13.48 5.87
CA LYS A 168 6.30 13.86 6.02
C LYS A 168 7.12 13.62 4.75
N LEU A 169 6.52 13.87 3.59
CA LEU A 169 7.19 13.74 2.31
C LEU A 169 8.13 14.93 2.13
N ALA A 170 9.40 14.66 1.81
CA ALA A 170 10.35 15.72 1.47
C ALA A 170 9.95 16.36 0.12
N HIS A 171 10.04 17.69 0.05
CA HIS A 171 9.95 18.44 -1.20
C HIS A 171 11.18 18.22 -2.07
#